data_AF-A0A7D5RGA8-F1
#
_entry.id   AF-A0A7D5RGA8-F1
#
_cell.length_a   1.000
_cell.length_b   1.000
_cell.length_c   1.000
_cell.angle_alpha   90.00
_cell.angle_beta   90.00
_cell.angle_gamma   90.00
#
_symmetry.space_group_name_H-M   'P 1'
#
loop_
_entity.id
_entity.type
_entity.pdbx_description
1 polymer ?
#
loop_
_entity_poly.entity_id
_entity_poly.type
_entity_poly.pdbx_seq_one_letter_code
_entity_poly.pdbx_strand_id
1 'polypeptide(L)' 'MKDIIFHIINHSTYHRGQIAMEFRQSGLEPLNTDYIFYKGK' A
#
# COMPACT_ATOMS: atom_id res chain seq x y z
N MET A 1 -9.96 4.32 20.43
CA MET A 1 -8.54 4.20 20.01
C MET A 1 -8.34 3.11 18.96
N LYS A 2 -8.87 1.88 19.14
CA LYS A 2 -8.80 0.81 18.14
C LYS A 2 -9.35 1.24 16.76
N ASP A 3 -10.47 1.95 16.73
CA ASP A 3 -11.11 2.38 15.47
C ASP A 3 -10.27 3.40 14.70
N ILE A 4 -9.58 4.30 15.42
CA ILE A 4 -8.70 5.31 14.81
C ILE A 4 -7.49 4.62 14.16
N ILE A 5 -6.86 3.68 14.87
CA ILE A 5 -5.72 2.93 14.34
C ILE A 5 -6.16 2.09 13.12
N PHE A 6 -7.32 1.43 13.20
CA PHE A 6 -7.87 0.67 12.08
C PHE A 6 -8.14 1.56 10.86
N HIS A 7 -8.72 2.74 11.07
CA HIS A 7 -8.95 3.72 10.01
C HIS A 7 -7.64 4.15 9.35
N ILE A 8 -6.61 4.50 10.14
CA ILE A 8 -5.31 4.94 9.63
C ILE A 8 -4.67 3.84 8.76
N ILE A 9 -4.64 2.59 9.23
CA ILE A 9 -4.03 1.47 8.49
C ILE A 9 -4.75 1.26 7.14
N ASN A 10 -6.08 1.28 7.14
CA ASN A 10 -6.86 1.13 5.92
C ASN A 10 -6.69 2.32 4.98
N HIS A 11 -6.66 3.54 5.51
CA HIS A 11 -6.45 4.76 4.72
C HIS A 11 -5.07 4.77 4.06
N SER A 12 -4.02 4.38 4.78
CA SER A 12 -2.69 4.19 4.19
C SER A 12 -2.70 3.13 3.08
N THR A 13 -3.46 2.05 3.25
CA THR A 13 -3.59 0.98 2.24
C THR A 13 -4.31 1.46 0.98
N TYR A 14 -5.36 2.27 1.14
CA TYR A 14 -6.08 2.92 0.05
C TYR A 14 -5.15 3.81 -0.80
N HIS A 15 -4.37 4.70 -0.16
CA HIS A 15 -3.42 5.58 -0.85
C HIS A 15 -2.33 4.80 -1.59
N ARG A 16 -1.80 3.72 -1.01
CA ARG A 16 -0.85 2.84 -1.72
C ARG A 16 -1.47 2.23 -2.98
N GLY A 17 -2.75 1.87 -2.93
CA GLY A 17 -3.50 1.40 -4.09
C GLY A 17 -3.63 2.46 -5.20
N GLN A 18 -3.90 3.72 -4.84
CA GLN A 18 -3.94 4.82 -5.80
C GLN A 18 -2.59 5.02 -6.50
N ILE A 19 -1.49 5.03 -5.75
CA ILE A 19 -0.14 5.15 -6.32
C ILE A 19 0.18 3.95 -7.22
N ALA A 20 -0.16 2.72 -6.80
CA ALA A 20 0.06 1.53 -7.63
C ALA A 20 -0.74 1.59 -8.94
N MET A 21 -1.94 2.19 -8.92
CA MET A 21 -2.72 2.42 -10.14
C MET A 21 -2.04 3.44 -11.05
N GLU A 22 -1.53 4.56 -10.52
CA GLU A 22 -0.79 5.56 -11.29
C GLU A 22 0.48 4.98 -11.94
N PHE A 23 1.18 4.08 -11.26
CA PHE A 23 2.32 3.35 -11.82
C PHE A 23 1.89 2.56 -13.06
N ARG A 24 0.83 1.75 -12.93
CA ARG A 24 0.31 0.95 -14.06
C ARG A 24 -0.15 1.83 -15.22
N GLN A 25 -0.82 2.95 -14.92
CA GLN A 25 -1.25 3.91 -15.95
C GLN A 25 -0.06 4.55 -16.68
N SER A 26 1.05 4.72 -15.98
CA SER A 26 2.32 5.22 -16.54
C SER A 26 3.16 4.13 -17.23
N GLY A 27 2.66 2.89 -17.32
CA GLY A 27 3.39 1.75 -17.88
C GLY A 27 4.55 1.25 -17.01
N LEU A 28 4.56 1.61 -15.71
CA LEU A 28 5.56 1.19 -14.73
C LEU A 28 5.02 0.05 -13.86
N GLU A 29 5.92 -0.82 -13.42
CA GLU A 29 5.59 -1.86 -12.44
C GLU A 29 5.50 -1.27 -11.03
N PRO A 30 4.37 -1.45 -10.31
CA PRO A 30 4.22 -0.95 -8.95
C PRO A 30 5.21 -1.58 -7.96
N LEU A 31 5.66 -0.79 -6.99
CA LEU A 31 6.52 -1.28 -5.91
C LEU A 31 5.79 -2.31 -5.03
N ASN A 32 6.45 -3.41 -4.68
CA ASN A 32 5.92 -4.37 -3.72
C ASN A 32 5.95 -3.76 -2.31
N THR A 33 4.80 -3.73 -1.65
CA THR A 33 4.63 -3.19 -0.29
C THR A 33 4.16 -4.24 0.72
N ASP A 34 4.13 -5.51 0.33
CA ASP A 34 3.69 -6.60 1.20
C ASP A 34 4.72 -6.85 2.30
N TYR A 35 4.26 -6.81 3.54
CA TYR A 35 5.13 -7.00 4.71
C TYR A 35 5.91 -8.33 4.66
N ILE A 36 5.30 -9.39 4.14
CA ILE A 36 5.93 -10.72 4.03
C ILE A 36 7.19 -10.69 3.15
N PHE A 37 7.18 -9.87 2.10
CA PHE A 37 8.32 -9.69 1.21
C PHE A 37 9.53 -9.07 1.94
N TYR A 38 9.28 -8.17 2.90
CA TYR A 38 10.34 -7.52 3.68
C TYR A 38 10.76 -8.31 4.92
N LYS A 39 9.86 -9.10 5.51
CA LYS A 39 10.17 -9.92 6.70
C LYS A 39 11.13 -11.08 6.39
N GLY A 40 11.10 -11.60 5.16
CA GLY A 40 11.99 -12.68 4.71
C GLY A 40 13.34 -12.21 4.18
N LYS A 41 13.66 -10.91 4.30
CA LYS A 41 14.90 -10.30 3.81
C LYS A 41 15.81 -9.89 4.96
#